data_AF-A0A9D3C3K1-F1
#
_entry.id   AF-A0A9D3C3K1-F1
#
_cell.length_a   1.000
_cell.length_b   1.000
_cell.length_c   1.000
_cell.angle_alpha   90.00
_cell.angle_beta   90.00
_cell.angle_gamma   90.00
#
_symmetry.space_group_name_H-M   'P 1'
#
loop_
_entity.id
_entity.type
_entity.pdbx_description
1 polymer ?
#
loop_
_entity_poly.entity_id
_entity_poly.type
_entity_poly.pdbx_seq_one_letter_code
_entity_poly.pdbx_strand_id
1 'polypeptide(L)'
;MSHLKKQADEKKEVPETPEFSLTKAVEDISQHGFAQAETLKEQEDTLSSLQATLSDVVKKREAVEGELRSKEREFLLCQGQMEHLEKQSKVLHDRCVSITMSKSELQGLIREEEENARKVKAKLDTYRSKMKAHREAVLFADSQTEAHKQLEEKKMQIQMLKQMKEQLKKDLEDPNGATQQMAKNEIDALKMKIFERKLSIAERREQLKAEYSKQAPRCHRQAPLLPGEQSPGPPQADAGGRL
;
A
#
# COMPACT_ATOMS: atom_id res chain seq x y z
N MET A 1 -44.18 -78.75 -115.39
CA MET A 1 -43.23 -79.41 -116.31
C MET A 1 -42.96 -80.80 -115.74
N SER A 2 -43.56 -81.86 -116.28
CA SER A 2 -43.04 -82.63 -117.42
C SER A 2 -41.56 -82.99 -117.21
N HIS A 3 -41.10 -84.23 -117.23
CA HIS A 3 -41.71 -85.49 -117.65
C HIS A 3 -40.72 -86.61 -117.28
N LEU A 4 -41.27 -87.77 -116.89
CA LEU A 4 -40.95 -89.11 -117.42
C LEU A 4 -39.48 -89.58 -117.34
N LYS A 5 -39.21 -90.62 -116.54
CA LYS A 5 -39.28 -92.07 -116.92
C LYS A 5 -37.82 -92.56 -117.11
N LYS A 6 -37.39 -93.73 -116.63
CA LYS A 6 -37.97 -95.04 -116.91
C LYS A 6 -37.15 -96.15 -116.21
N GLN A 7 -37.88 -97.21 -115.83
CA GLN A 7 -37.52 -98.64 -115.73
C GLN A 7 -36.37 -99.04 -114.77
N ALA A 8 -36.62 -99.75 -113.67
CA ALA A 8 -37.16 -101.13 -113.54
C ALA A 8 -36.22 -102.19 -114.14
N ASP A 9 -35.46 -102.85 -113.27
CA ASP A 9 -35.14 -104.26 -113.46
C ASP A 9 -35.05 -104.94 -112.08
N GLU A 10 -35.81 -106.02 -111.95
CA GLU A 10 -36.08 -106.75 -110.73
C GLU A 10 -35.33 -108.08 -110.84
N LYS A 11 -34.24 -108.24 -110.06
CA LYS A 11 -33.65 -109.55 -109.76
C LYS A 11 -33.75 -109.80 -108.27
N LYS A 12 -34.50 -110.84 -107.95
CA LYS A 12 -34.93 -111.25 -106.63
C LYS A 12 -33.96 -112.29 -106.08
N GLU A 13 -33.26 -111.97 -104.99
CA GLU A 13 -32.66 -112.94 -104.05
C GLU A 13 -32.49 -112.28 -102.66
N VAL A 14 -33.55 -112.37 -101.84
CA VAL A 14 -33.64 -112.70 -100.39
C VAL A 14 -32.38 -112.47 -99.50
N PRO A 15 -32.48 -112.04 -98.20
CA PRO A 15 -33.30 -111.01 -97.55
C PRO A 15 -32.46 -110.14 -96.56
N GLU A 16 -32.54 -108.82 -96.58
CA GLU A 16 -32.10 -108.03 -95.41
C GLU A 16 -33.28 -107.20 -94.93
N THR A 17 -34.03 -107.81 -94.02
CA THR A 17 -34.74 -107.08 -92.98
C THR A 17 -33.86 -105.92 -92.49
N PRO A 18 -34.40 -104.75 -92.12
CA PRO A 18 -33.65 -103.89 -91.22
C PRO A 18 -33.42 -104.73 -89.96
N GLU A 19 -32.29 -105.42 -89.91
CA GLU A 19 -31.83 -106.13 -88.75
C GLU A 19 -31.63 -105.02 -87.73
N PHE A 20 -32.65 -104.83 -86.88
CA PHE A 20 -32.42 -104.43 -85.51
C PHE A 20 -31.45 -105.45 -84.92
N SER A 21 -30.17 -105.26 -85.22
CA SER A 21 -29.09 -106.04 -84.67
C SER A 21 -29.07 -105.71 -83.20
N LEU A 22 -29.53 -106.67 -82.41
CA LEU A 22 -29.63 -106.56 -80.95
C LEU A 22 -28.34 -105.99 -80.35
N THR A 23 -27.19 -106.39 -80.93
CA THR A 23 -25.84 -105.92 -80.60
C THR A 23 -25.67 -104.40 -80.70
N LYS A 24 -26.10 -103.76 -81.79
CA LYS A 24 -25.95 -102.31 -81.98
C LYS A 24 -26.85 -101.51 -81.02
N ALA A 25 -28.10 -101.96 -80.84
CA ALA A 25 -29.01 -101.34 -79.89
C ALA A 25 -28.51 -101.46 -78.44
N VAL A 26 -27.92 -102.60 -78.07
CA VAL A 26 -27.29 -102.80 -76.75
C VAL A 26 -26.05 -101.90 -76.57
N GLU A 27 -25.25 -101.71 -77.61
CA GLU A 27 -24.07 -100.85 -77.59
C GLU A 27 -24.43 -99.37 -77.46
N ASP A 28 -25.44 -98.90 -78.22
CA ASP A 28 -25.99 -97.54 -78.11
C ASP A 28 -26.59 -97.28 -76.72
N ILE A 29 -27.35 -98.24 -76.17
CA ILE A 29 -27.88 -98.18 -74.79
C ILE A 29 -26.75 -98.13 -73.76
N SER A 30 -25.67 -98.90 -73.97
CA SER A 30 -24.52 -98.91 -73.06
C SER A 30 -23.75 -97.59 -73.09
N GLN A 31 -23.49 -97.03 -74.28
CA GLN A 31 -22.84 -95.72 -74.43
C GLN A 31 -23.70 -94.60 -73.86
N HIS A 32 -25.00 -94.60 -74.14
CA HIS A 32 -25.95 -93.65 -73.55
C HIS A 32 -25.98 -93.77 -72.03
N GLY A 33 -26.03 -94.99 -71.48
CA GLY A 33 -25.97 -95.23 -70.05
C GLY A 33 -24.68 -94.72 -69.41
N PHE A 34 -23.54 -94.90 -70.09
CA PHE A 34 -22.25 -94.39 -69.64
C PHE A 34 -22.20 -92.86 -69.64
N ALA A 35 -22.61 -92.21 -70.73
CA ALA A 35 -22.67 -90.76 -70.83
C ALA A 35 -23.62 -90.15 -69.77
N GLN A 36 -24.75 -90.80 -69.52
CA GLN A 36 -25.70 -90.38 -68.49
C GLN A 36 -25.12 -90.52 -67.08
N ALA A 37 -24.37 -91.59 -66.81
CA ALA A 37 -23.68 -91.80 -65.54
C ALA A 37 -22.56 -90.77 -65.30
N GLU A 38 -21.78 -90.44 -66.34
CA GLU A 38 -20.75 -89.39 -66.29
C GLU A 38 -21.39 -88.01 -66.04
N THR A 39 -22.46 -87.69 -66.76
CA THR A 39 -23.22 -86.43 -66.56
C THR A 39 -23.79 -86.34 -65.13
N LEU A 40 -24.33 -87.43 -64.60
CA LEU A 40 -24.83 -87.47 -63.21
C LEU A 40 -23.72 -87.24 -62.19
N LYS A 41 -22.53 -87.81 -62.42
CA LYS A 41 -21.36 -87.59 -61.56
C LYS A 41 -20.90 -86.13 -61.57
N GLU A 42 -20.84 -85.51 -62.75
CA GLU A 42 -20.52 -84.07 -62.86
C GLU A 42 -21.56 -83.19 -62.14
N GLN A 43 -22.84 -83.55 -62.22
CA GLN A 43 -23.91 -82.89 -61.48
C GLN A 43 -23.76 -83.07 -59.96
N GLU A 44 -23.35 -84.25 -59.50
CA GLU A 44 -23.10 -84.51 -58.08
C GLU A 44 -21.89 -83.71 -57.55
N ASP A 45 -20.80 -83.63 -58.32
CA ASP A 45 -19.62 -82.84 -57.98
C ASP A 45 -19.94 -81.33 -57.94
N THR A 46 -20.72 -80.84 -58.90
CA THR A 46 -21.16 -79.44 -58.93
C THR A 46 -22.11 -79.12 -57.79
N LEU A 47 -23.06 -80.00 -57.45
CA LEU A 47 -23.92 -79.85 -56.28
C LEU A 47 -23.12 -79.81 -54.98
N SER A 48 -22.14 -80.70 -54.83
CA SER A 48 -21.25 -80.74 -53.67
C SER A 48 -20.44 -79.44 -53.52
N SER A 49 -19.91 -78.92 -54.63
CA SER A 49 -19.19 -77.64 -54.68
C SER A 49 -20.10 -76.46 -54.31
N LEU A 50 -21.31 -76.39 -54.86
CA LEU A 50 -22.29 -75.36 -54.54
C LEU A 50 -22.70 -75.41 -53.07
N GLN A 51 -22.89 -76.61 -52.50
CA GLN A 51 -23.24 -76.78 -51.10
C GLN A 51 -22.12 -76.32 -50.16
N ALA A 52 -20.87 -76.62 -50.48
CA ALA A 52 -19.71 -76.12 -49.73
C ALA A 52 -19.60 -74.59 -49.80
N THR A 53 -19.81 -74.02 -50.98
CA THR A 53 -19.76 -72.56 -51.21
C THR A 53 -20.88 -71.85 -50.44
N LEU A 54 -22.09 -72.40 -50.49
CA LEU A 54 -23.23 -71.88 -49.73
C LEU A 54 -22.96 -71.93 -48.21
N SER A 55 -22.39 -73.02 -47.72
CA SER A 55 -22.03 -73.14 -46.30
C SER A 55 -21.00 -72.08 -45.88
N ASP A 56 -19.97 -71.84 -46.69
CA ASP A 56 -18.97 -70.80 -46.44
C ASP A 56 -19.56 -69.39 -46.44
N VAL A 57 -20.43 -69.08 -47.41
CA VAL A 57 -21.14 -67.80 -47.48
C VAL A 57 -22.03 -67.58 -46.25
N VAL A 58 -22.75 -68.61 -45.78
CA VAL A 58 -23.57 -68.54 -44.56
C VAL A 58 -22.70 -68.23 -43.35
N LYS A 59 -21.57 -68.92 -43.16
CA LYS A 59 -20.65 -68.65 -42.04
C LYS A 59 -20.09 -67.22 -42.08
N LYS A 60 -19.71 -66.74 -43.26
CA LYS A 60 -19.23 -65.36 -43.45
C LYS A 60 -20.33 -64.34 -43.14
N ARG A 61 -21.57 -64.59 -43.58
CA ARG A 61 -22.74 -63.75 -43.26
C ARG A 61 -22.94 -63.65 -41.75
N GLU A 62 -22.93 -64.78 -41.04
CA GLU A 62 -23.10 -64.81 -39.58
C GLU A 62 -21.98 -64.04 -38.86
N ALA A 63 -20.73 -64.18 -39.31
CA ALA A 63 -19.60 -63.43 -38.76
C ALA A 63 -19.78 -61.91 -38.93
N VAL A 64 -20.10 -61.46 -40.15
CA VAL A 64 -20.33 -60.03 -40.46
C VAL A 64 -21.54 -59.50 -39.68
N GLU A 65 -22.62 -60.28 -39.56
CA GLU A 65 -23.79 -59.89 -38.77
C GLU A 65 -23.45 -59.72 -37.28
N GLY A 66 -22.61 -60.60 -36.72
CA GLY A 66 -22.11 -60.50 -35.36
C GLY A 66 -21.26 -59.24 -35.14
N GLU A 67 -20.35 -58.94 -36.06
CA GLU A 67 -19.52 -57.73 -36.02
C GLU A 67 -20.36 -56.45 -36.13
N LEU A 68 -21.33 -56.42 -37.06
CA LEU A 68 -22.25 -55.30 -37.21
C LEU A 68 -23.03 -55.03 -35.92
N ARG A 69 -23.61 -56.08 -35.32
CA ARG A 69 -24.33 -55.97 -34.03
C ARG A 69 -23.42 -55.48 -32.90
N SER A 70 -22.11 -55.82 -32.92
CA SER A 70 -21.16 -55.27 -31.95
C SER A 70 -20.91 -53.79 -32.15
N LYS A 71 -20.72 -53.37 -33.41
CA LYS A 71 -20.49 -51.96 -33.76
C LYS A 71 -21.71 -51.09 -33.49
N GLU A 72 -22.91 -51.61 -33.72
CA GLU A 72 -24.17 -50.92 -33.36
C GLU A 72 -24.24 -50.64 -31.85
N ARG A 73 -23.86 -51.62 -31.00
CA ARG A 73 -23.82 -51.42 -29.55
C ARG A 73 -22.78 -50.39 -29.12
N GLU A 74 -21.60 -50.43 -29.72
CA GLU A 74 -20.55 -49.42 -29.48
C GLU A 74 -21.03 -48.01 -29.88
N PHE A 75 -21.68 -47.89 -31.03
CA PHE A 75 -22.23 -46.62 -31.52
C PHE A 75 -23.27 -46.03 -30.55
N LEU A 76 -24.22 -46.85 -30.09
CA LEU A 76 -25.24 -46.40 -29.13
C LEU A 76 -24.63 -45.96 -27.80
N LEU A 77 -23.59 -46.65 -27.33
CA LEU A 77 -22.87 -46.25 -26.12
C LEU A 77 -22.17 -44.88 -26.31
N CYS A 78 -21.45 -44.71 -27.42
CA CYS A 78 -20.80 -43.45 -27.75
C CYS A 78 -21.81 -42.30 -27.88
N GLN A 79 -22.96 -42.55 -28.51
CA GLN A 79 -24.02 -41.55 -28.63
C GLN A 79 -24.52 -41.09 -27.26
N GLY A 80 -24.80 -42.02 -26.33
CA GLY A 80 -25.20 -41.68 -24.97
C GLY A 80 -24.15 -40.88 -24.21
N GLN A 81 -22.86 -41.21 -24.38
CA GLN A 81 -21.75 -40.45 -23.79
C GLN A 81 -21.67 -39.02 -24.36
N MET A 82 -21.84 -38.85 -25.67
CA MET A 82 -21.87 -37.53 -26.31
C MET A 82 -23.02 -36.67 -25.77
N GLU A 83 -24.23 -37.21 -25.69
CA GLU A 83 -25.39 -36.50 -25.15
C GLU A 83 -25.20 -36.10 -23.68
N HIS A 84 -24.57 -36.97 -22.88
CA HIS A 84 -24.25 -36.67 -21.49
C HIS A 84 -23.24 -35.52 -21.38
N LEU A 85 -22.15 -35.58 -22.15
CA LEU A 85 -21.13 -34.53 -22.18
C LEU A 85 -21.68 -33.20 -22.69
N GLU A 86 -22.58 -33.21 -23.68
CA GLU A 86 -23.24 -32.01 -24.17
C GLU A 86 -24.09 -31.35 -23.07
N LYS A 87 -24.88 -32.14 -22.33
CA LYS A 87 -25.66 -31.64 -21.18
C LYS A 87 -24.75 -31.05 -20.10
N GLN A 88 -23.65 -31.74 -19.77
CA GLN A 88 -22.68 -31.24 -18.79
C GLN A 88 -22.01 -29.94 -19.26
N SER A 89 -21.67 -29.84 -20.54
CA SER A 89 -21.09 -28.64 -21.14
C SER A 89 -22.02 -27.44 -21.02
N LYS A 90 -23.33 -27.62 -21.31
CA LYS A 90 -24.35 -26.57 -21.14
C LYS A 90 -24.44 -26.08 -19.69
N VAL A 91 -24.52 -27.00 -18.73
CA VAL A 91 -24.57 -26.65 -17.29
C VAL A 91 -23.32 -25.86 -16.86
N LEU A 92 -22.14 -26.29 -17.31
CA LEU A 92 -20.89 -25.57 -17.00
C LEU A 92 -20.85 -24.19 -17.65
N HIS A 93 -21.32 -24.07 -18.89
CA HIS A 93 -21.41 -22.80 -19.60
C HIS A 93 -22.33 -21.81 -18.85
N ASP A 94 -23.53 -22.23 -18.49
CA ASP A 94 -24.49 -21.40 -17.74
C ASP A 94 -23.90 -20.94 -16.41
N ARG A 95 -23.18 -21.83 -15.71
CA ARG A 95 -22.45 -21.48 -14.48
C ARG A 95 -21.36 -20.45 -14.73
N CYS A 96 -20.58 -20.58 -15.80
CA CYS A 96 -19.57 -19.59 -16.17
C CYS A 96 -20.17 -18.21 -16.47
N VAL A 97 -21.31 -18.17 -17.17
CA VAL A 97 -22.05 -16.93 -17.44
C VAL A 97 -22.52 -16.30 -16.13
N SER A 98 -23.16 -17.07 -15.24
CA SER A 98 -23.62 -16.60 -13.94
C SER A 98 -22.49 -16.04 -13.06
N ILE A 99 -21.36 -16.74 -12.98
CA ILE A 99 -20.17 -16.26 -12.25
C ILE A 99 -19.65 -14.95 -12.85
N THR A 100 -19.63 -14.83 -14.18
CA THR A 100 -19.16 -13.63 -14.87
C THR A 100 -20.05 -12.42 -14.61
N MET A 101 -21.37 -12.63 -14.58
CA MET A 101 -22.33 -11.58 -14.21
C MET A 101 -22.13 -11.13 -12.76
N SER A 102 -22.11 -12.07 -11.81
CA SER A 102 -21.89 -11.77 -10.39
C SER A 102 -20.55 -11.07 -10.15
N LYS A 103 -19.48 -11.48 -10.83
CA LYS A 103 -18.18 -10.78 -10.79
C LYS A 103 -18.31 -9.32 -11.24
N SER A 104 -19.05 -9.07 -12.31
CA SER A 104 -19.23 -7.72 -12.87
C SER A 104 -20.05 -6.82 -11.92
N GLU A 105 -21.06 -7.38 -11.27
CA GLU A 105 -21.84 -6.71 -10.22
C GLU A 105 -20.97 -6.34 -9.03
N LEU A 106 -20.19 -7.30 -8.50
CA LEU A 106 -19.26 -7.06 -7.39
C LEU A 106 -18.23 -5.99 -7.73
N GLN A 107 -17.69 -6.00 -8.95
CA GLN A 107 -16.79 -4.95 -9.43
C GLN A 107 -17.48 -3.56 -9.47
N GLY A 108 -18.78 -3.51 -9.77
CA GLY A 108 -19.58 -2.29 -9.68
C GLY A 108 -19.65 -1.76 -8.26
N LEU A 109 -20.03 -2.62 -7.31
CA LEU A 109 -20.15 -2.27 -5.89
C LEU A 109 -18.81 -1.80 -5.29
N ILE A 110 -17.70 -2.46 -5.64
CA ILE A 110 -16.35 -2.04 -5.19
C ILE A 110 -16.05 -0.62 -5.68
N ARG A 111 -16.29 -0.32 -6.96
CA ARG A 111 -16.02 1.01 -7.51
C ARG A 111 -16.85 2.10 -6.84
N GLU A 112 -18.11 1.82 -6.55
CA GLU A 112 -19.00 2.75 -5.84
C GLU A 112 -18.49 3.04 -4.43
N GLU A 113 -18.12 2.00 -3.68
CA GLU A 113 -17.61 2.16 -2.31
C GLU A 113 -16.26 2.89 -2.30
N GLU A 114 -15.37 2.62 -3.26
CA GLU A 114 -14.11 3.36 -3.44
C GLU A 114 -14.35 4.85 -3.74
N GLU A 115 -15.36 5.19 -4.54
CA GLU A 115 -15.75 6.58 -4.78
C GLU A 115 -16.29 7.24 -3.51
N ASN A 116 -17.13 6.55 -2.75
CA ASN A 116 -17.67 7.03 -1.48
C ASN A 116 -16.55 7.27 -0.46
N ALA A 117 -15.61 6.33 -0.32
CA ALA A 117 -14.44 6.49 0.52
C ALA A 117 -13.58 7.71 0.12
N ARG A 118 -13.38 7.93 -1.19
CA ARG A 118 -12.68 9.13 -1.70
C ARG A 118 -13.43 10.42 -1.33
N LYS A 119 -14.76 10.45 -1.47
CA LYS A 119 -15.58 11.61 -1.07
C LYS A 119 -15.48 11.89 0.42
N VAL A 120 -15.55 10.87 1.27
CA VAL A 120 -15.41 11.00 2.73
C VAL A 120 -14.02 11.52 3.08
N LYS A 121 -12.97 10.96 2.47
CA LYS A 121 -11.59 11.42 2.67
C LYS A 121 -11.43 12.89 2.32
N ALA A 122 -11.92 13.34 1.16
CA ALA A 122 -11.84 14.74 0.75
C ALA A 122 -12.55 15.70 1.75
N LYS A 123 -13.71 15.28 2.30
CA LYS A 123 -14.41 16.03 3.35
C LYS A 123 -13.57 16.13 4.63
N LEU A 124 -12.96 15.04 5.07
CA LEU A 124 -12.10 15.00 6.25
C LEU A 124 -10.84 15.86 6.07
N ASP A 125 -10.20 15.80 4.91
CA ASP A 125 -9.00 16.60 4.61
C ASP A 125 -9.34 18.10 4.59
N THR A 126 -10.51 18.46 4.06
CA THR A 126 -11.02 19.84 4.12
C THR A 126 -11.23 20.28 5.57
N TYR A 127 -11.87 19.46 6.39
CA TYR A 127 -12.08 19.76 7.81
C TYR A 127 -10.76 19.91 8.58
N ARG A 128 -9.80 19.00 8.38
CA ARG A 128 -8.46 19.08 8.98
C ARG A 128 -7.74 20.36 8.58
N SER A 129 -7.83 20.76 7.32
CA SER A 129 -7.23 22.00 6.82
C SER A 129 -7.84 23.23 7.50
N LYS A 130 -9.18 23.28 7.65
CA LYS A 130 -9.87 24.35 8.39
C LYS A 130 -9.42 24.41 9.85
N MET A 131 -9.35 23.27 10.52
CA MET A 131 -8.90 23.22 11.92
C MET A 131 -7.45 23.68 12.09
N LYS A 132 -6.56 23.31 11.15
CA LYS A 132 -5.17 23.77 11.15
C LYS A 132 -5.10 25.29 10.99
N ALA A 133 -5.81 25.85 10.00
CA ALA A 133 -5.86 27.29 9.78
C ALA A 133 -6.42 28.05 10.99
N HIS A 134 -7.46 27.50 11.64
CA HIS A 134 -8.01 28.12 12.86
C HIS A 134 -7.00 28.12 14.02
N ARG A 135 -6.28 27.01 14.25
CA ARG A 135 -5.22 26.94 15.27
C ARG A 135 -4.12 27.97 15.00
N GLU A 136 -3.68 28.11 13.76
CA GLU A 136 -2.68 29.10 13.36
C GLU A 136 -3.19 30.53 13.61
N ALA A 137 -4.45 30.82 13.28
CA ALA A 137 -5.06 32.12 13.55
C ALA A 137 -5.15 32.45 15.05
N VAL A 138 -5.52 31.47 15.88
CA VAL A 138 -5.56 31.64 17.35
C VAL A 138 -4.17 31.95 17.90
N LEU A 139 -3.15 31.14 17.54
CA LEU A 139 -1.78 31.37 17.97
C LEU A 139 -1.26 32.77 17.56
N PHE A 140 -1.63 33.22 16.37
CA PHE A 140 -1.28 34.56 15.89
C PHE A 140 -1.95 35.66 16.73
N ALA A 141 -3.26 35.55 17.01
CA ALA A 141 -3.98 36.51 17.84
C ALA A 141 -3.46 36.58 19.28
N ASP A 142 -3.13 35.44 19.88
CA ASP A 142 -2.53 35.37 21.21
C ASP A 142 -1.17 36.10 21.23
N SER A 143 -0.34 35.90 20.20
CA SER A 143 0.95 36.59 20.09
C SER A 143 0.82 38.12 19.99
N GLN A 144 -0.21 38.61 19.29
CA GLN A 144 -0.47 40.05 19.22
C GLN A 144 -0.92 40.62 20.56
N THR A 145 -1.73 39.87 21.31
CA THR A 145 -2.22 40.27 22.63
C THR A 145 -1.08 40.41 23.63
N GLU A 146 -0.15 39.44 23.65
CA GLU A 146 1.04 39.53 24.48
C GLU A 146 1.96 40.70 24.10
N ALA A 147 2.17 40.94 22.80
CA ALA A 147 2.94 42.09 22.33
C ALA A 147 2.28 43.42 22.74
N HIS A 148 0.95 43.52 22.65
CA HIS A 148 0.21 44.71 23.08
C HIS A 148 0.33 44.95 24.59
N LYS A 149 0.21 43.89 25.41
CA LYS A 149 0.40 43.97 26.86
C LYS A 149 1.79 44.48 27.23
N GLN A 150 2.84 43.93 26.62
CA GLN A 150 4.21 44.37 26.84
C GLN A 150 4.41 45.85 26.46
N LEU A 151 3.78 46.30 25.37
CA LEU A 151 3.84 47.70 24.95
C LEU A 151 3.20 48.63 25.97
N GLU A 152 2.01 48.30 26.49
CA GLU A 152 1.34 49.12 27.51
C GLU A 152 2.12 49.18 28.82
N GLU A 153 2.71 48.05 29.27
CA GLU A 153 3.62 48.03 30.42
C GLU A 153 4.82 48.98 30.21
N LYS A 154 5.43 48.95 29.02
CA LYS A 154 6.55 49.85 28.69
C LYS A 154 6.12 51.32 28.63
N LYS A 155 4.94 51.62 28.09
CA LYS A 155 4.39 52.99 28.09
C LYS A 155 4.20 53.51 29.51
N MET A 156 3.64 52.70 30.42
CA MET A 156 3.48 53.07 31.83
C MET A 156 4.84 53.33 32.50
N GLN A 157 5.84 52.46 32.27
CA GLN A 157 7.21 52.67 32.77
C GLN A 157 7.79 54.01 32.29
N ILE A 158 7.64 54.33 31.00
CA ILE A 158 8.10 55.60 30.43
C ILE A 158 7.38 56.79 31.06
N GLN A 159 6.06 56.71 31.26
CA GLN A 159 5.29 57.80 31.88
C GLN A 159 5.74 58.07 33.32
N MET A 160 5.95 57.00 34.12
CA MET A 160 6.46 57.11 35.49
C MET A 160 7.85 57.77 35.51
N LEU A 161 8.76 57.32 34.64
CA LEU A 161 10.10 57.90 34.51
C LEU A 161 10.05 59.38 34.11
N LYS A 162 9.14 59.78 33.20
CA LYS A 162 8.94 61.19 32.85
C LYS A 162 8.47 62.02 34.04
N GLN A 163 7.51 61.52 34.83
CA GLN A 163 7.03 62.22 36.03
C GLN A 163 8.14 62.37 37.07
N MET A 164 8.90 61.30 37.35
CA MET A 164 10.05 61.34 38.25
C MET A 164 11.12 62.33 37.76
N LYS A 165 11.42 62.34 36.46
CA LYS A 165 12.36 63.29 35.87
C LYS A 165 11.91 64.73 36.05
N GLU A 166 10.64 65.04 35.79
CA GLU A 166 10.10 66.40 35.98
C GLU A 166 10.08 66.80 37.45
N GLN A 167 9.74 65.87 38.36
CA GLN A 167 9.81 66.13 39.80
C GLN A 167 11.23 66.43 40.25
N LEU A 168 12.20 65.63 39.79
CA LEU A 168 13.62 65.85 40.09
C LEU A 168 14.12 67.18 39.51
N LYS A 169 13.70 67.53 38.30
CA LYS A 169 14.04 68.82 37.69
C LYS A 169 13.52 70.00 38.51
N LYS A 170 12.25 69.95 38.93
CA LYS A 170 11.66 70.98 39.82
C LYS A 170 12.41 71.08 41.14
N ASP A 171 12.77 69.95 41.73
CA ASP A 171 13.52 69.89 43.00
C ASP A 171 14.93 70.51 42.87
N LEU A 172 15.57 70.34 41.70
CA LEU A 172 16.89 70.92 41.41
C LEU A 172 16.83 72.42 41.06
N GLU A 173 15.74 72.90 40.46
CA GLU A 173 15.54 74.32 40.14
C GLU A 173 15.15 75.15 41.36
N ASP A 174 14.59 74.53 42.41
CA ASP A 174 14.26 75.19 43.67
C ASP A 174 15.49 75.25 44.61
N PRO A 175 16.02 76.43 44.95
CA PRO A 175 17.13 76.57 45.90
C PRO A 175 16.78 76.12 47.34
N ASN A 176 15.50 75.87 47.65
CA ASN A 176 15.02 75.22 48.87
C ASN A 176 14.35 73.86 48.58
N GLY A 177 14.63 73.23 47.43
CA GLY A 177 14.10 71.93 47.05
C GLY A 177 14.35 70.87 48.12
N ALA A 178 13.48 69.86 48.20
CA ALA A 178 13.50 68.86 49.26
C ALA A 178 14.88 68.20 49.41
N THR A 179 15.56 67.85 48.31
CA THR A 179 16.91 67.27 48.36
C THR A 179 17.94 68.26 48.91
N GLN A 180 17.88 69.52 48.48
CA GLN A 180 18.78 70.57 48.96
C GLN A 180 18.51 70.93 50.44
N GLN A 181 17.24 70.93 50.85
CA GLN A 181 16.83 71.17 52.23
C GLN A 181 17.27 70.03 53.16
N MET A 182 17.16 68.77 52.72
CA MET A 182 17.71 67.62 53.44
C MET A 182 19.24 67.77 53.61
N ALA A 183 19.96 68.08 52.52
CA ALA A 183 21.41 68.28 52.58
C ALA A 183 21.80 69.45 53.52
N LYS A 184 21.05 70.56 53.50
CA LYS A 184 21.26 71.69 54.40
C LYS A 184 21.05 71.31 55.86
N ASN A 185 19.97 70.58 56.16
CA ASN A 185 19.70 70.07 57.51
C ASN A 185 20.81 69.13 58.01
N GLU A 186 21.32 68.24 57.15
CA GLU A 186 22.44 67.36 57.49
C GLU A 186 23.73 68.14 57.76
N ILE A 187 24.04 69.14 56.93
CA ILE A 187 25.19 70.04 57.14
C ILE A 187 25.07 70.74 58.50
N ASP A 188 23.89 71.25 58.84
CA ASP A 188 23.69 71.97 60.10
C ASP A 188 23.77 71.02 61.30
N ALA A 189 23.24 69.79 61.20
CA ALA A 189 23.43 68.76 62.22
C ALA A 189 24.92 68.40 62.43
N LEU A 190 25.69 68.32 61.34
CA LEU A 190 27.14 68.08 61.43
C LEU A 190 27.88 69.26 62.06
N LYS A 191 27.52 70.51 61.74
CA LYS A 191 28.09 71.70 62.39
C LYS A 191 27.87 71.68 63.90
N MET A 192 26.67 71.31 64.35
CA MET A 192 26.35 71.17 65.78
C MET A 192 27.22 70.12 66.44
N LYS A 193 27.35 68.92 65.84
CA LYS A 193 28.25 67.87 66.36
C LYS A 193 29.71 68.32 66.42
N ILE A 194 30.18 69.11 65.46
CA ILE A 194 31.54 69.69 65.48
C ILE A 194 31.67 70.68 66.65
N PHE A 195 30.67 71.53 66.87
CA PHE A 195 30.68 72.50 67.97
C PHE A 195 30.70 71.80 69.34
N GLU A 196 29.84 70.81 69.54
CA GLU A 196 29.83 69.97 70.76
C GLU A 196 31.17 69.29 71.00
N ARG A 197 31.78 68.69 69.97
CA ARG A 197 33.11 68.09 70.08
C ARG A 197 34.19 69.13 70.42
N LYS A 198 34.13 70.34 69.85
CA LYS A 198 35.09 71.42 70.17
C LYS A 198 34.98 71.85 71.64
N LEU A 199 33.75 72.00 72.16
CA LEU A 199 33.50 72.26 73.58
C LEU A 199 34.06 71.16 74.46
N SER A 200 33.73 69.90 74.17
CA SER A 200 34.26 68.76 74.92
C SER A 200 35.80 68.67 74.86
N ILE A 201 36.42 69.02 73.72
CA ILE A 201 37.88 69.12 73.61
C ILE A 201 38.43 70.27 74.46
N ALA A 202 37.78 71.43 74.48
CA ALA A 202 38.19 72.57 75.29
C ALA A 202 38.09 72.25 76.79
N GLU A 203 36.99 71.64 77.23
CA GLU A 203 36.80 71.14 78.59
C GLU A 203 37.84 70.08 78.96
N ARG A 204 38.07 69.08 78.10
CA ARG A 204 39.15 68.10 78.33
C ARG A 204 40.52 68.76 78.39
N ARG A 205 40.80 69.77 77.56
CA ARG A 205 42.05 70.55 77.63
C ARG A 205 42.17 71.31 78.95
N GLU A 206 41.08 71.88 79.47
CA GLU A 206 41.07 72.51 80.79
C GLU A 206 41.23 71.50 81.92
N GLN A 207 40.57 70.34 81.86
CA GLN A 207 40.76 69.24 82.79
C GLN A 207 42.21 68.75 82.77
N LEU A 208 42.80 68.51 81.59
CA LEU A 208 44.22 68.20 81.42
C LEU A 208 45.11 69.29 82.01
N LYS A 209 44.85 70.58 81.76
CA LYS A 209 45.60 71.69 82.39
C LYS A 209 45.47 71.67 83.91
N ALA A 210 44.28 71.40 84.44
CA ALA A 210 44.03 71.31 85.88
C ALA A 210 44.71 70.08 86.50
N GLU A 211 44.77 68.95 85.79
CA GLU A 211 45.53 67.77 86.19
C GLU A 211 47.04 68.03 86.13
N TYR A 212 47.58 68.62 85.06
CA TYR A 212 48.96 69.11 84.98
C TYR A 212 49.31 70.10 86.10
N SER A 213 48.38 70.99 86.48
CA SER A 213 48.53 71.93 87.59
C SER A 213 48.43 71.26 88.98
N LYS A 214 47.82 70.07 89.09
CA LYS A 214 47.77 69.24 90.29
C LYS A 214 48.92 68.22 90.36
N GLN A 215 49.60 67.96 89.25
CA GLN A 215 50.59 66.90 89.09
C GLN A 215 52.02 67.43 88.86
N ALA A 216 52.34 68.64 89.34
CA ALA A 216 53.71 69.14 89.36
C ALA A 216 54.13 69.67 90.75
N PRO A 217 54.90 68.88 91.53
CA PRO A 217 55.71 69.37 92.64
C PRO A 217 57.10 69.84 92.18
N ARG A 218 57.64 70.82 92.91
CA ARG A 218 59.06 71.14 93.13
C ARG A 218 59.99 71.41 91.93
N CYS A 219 60.44 72.67 91.94
CA CYS A 219 61.83 73.11 91.83
C CYS A 219 62.49 73.34 90.45
N HIS A 220 62.93 74.60 90.33
CA HIS A 220 64.11 75.15 89.64
C HIS A 220 64.00 75.66 88.20
N ARG A 221 63.99 77.01 88.12
CA ARG A 221 64.87 77.88 87.29
C ARG A 221 66.00 77.09 86.61
N GLN A 222 66.32 77.26 85.33
CA GLN A 222 66.62 78.53 84.65
C GLN A 222 66.78 78.33 83.13
N ALA A 223 66.27 79.30 82.36
CA ALA A 223 66.89 79.92 81.18
C ALA A 223 66.97 79.18 79.81
N PRO A 224 67.00 79.95 78.70
CA PRO A 224 66.26 79.65 77.47
C PRO A 224 67.14 79.22 76.28
N LEU A 225 66.54 78.52 75.32
CA LEU A 225 67.12 78.25 73.99
C LEU A 225 66.02 78.31 72.90
N LEU A 226 66.22 79.19 71.92
CA LEU A 226 65.77 79.06 70.51
C LEU A 226 66.58 77.89 69.85
N PRO A 227 66.43 77.44 68.58
CA PRO A 227 65.72 77.99 67.39
C PRO A 227 65.12 76.92 66.41
N GLY A 228 64.73 77.33 65.19
CA GLY A 228 64.74 76.51 63.95
C GLY A 228 63.45 75.76 63.60
N GLU A 229 62.71 76.09 62.53
CA GLU A 229 62.96 75.84 61.09
C GLU A 229 62.77 74.38 60.59
N GLN A 230 61.86 74.28 59.62
CA GLN A 230 61.87 73.48 58.38
C GLN A 230 61.33 72.03 58.31
N SER A 231 60.55 71.85 57.23
CA SER A 231 60.02 70.66 56.55
C SER A 231 61.14 69.68 56.09
N PRO A 232 60.89 68.41 55.71
CA PRO A 232 60.14 68.00 54.50
C PRO A 232 59.22 66.76 54.76
N GLY A 233 58.22 66.39 53.95
CA GLY A 233 58.32 65.77 52.62
C GLY A 233 57.64 64.36 52.62
N PRO A 234 57.08 63.87 51.49
CA PRO A 234 55.93 62.93 51.39
C PRO A 234 56.40 61.47 51.06
N PRO A 235 55.61 60.44 50.62
CA PRO A 235 54.31 60.45 49.90
C PRO A 235 53.34 59.22 50.05
N GLN A 236 52.23 59.30 49.29
CA GLN A 236 51.48 58.24 48.53
C GLN A 236 51.02 56.96 49.25
N ALA A 237 50.00 56.20 48.86
CA ALA A 237 48.83 56.23 47.96
C ALA A 237 48.21 54.83 48.16
N ASP A 238 46.92 54.61 47.90
CA ASP A 238 46.54 53.83 46.72
C ASP A 238 45.02 53.79 46.55
N ALA A 239 44.65 53.69 45.28
CA ALA A 239 43.32 53.67 44.73
C ALA A 239 42.98 52.27 44.20
N GLY A 240 41.73 52.13 43.74
CA GLY A 240 41.26 51.04 42.87
C GLY A 240 39.90 50.57 43.36
N GLY A 241 38.78 50.93 42.73
CA GLY A 241 38.38 50.61 41.35
C GLY A 241 37.33 49.49 41.44
N ARG A 242 36.30 49.33 40.60
CA ARG A 242 35.91 49.87 39.29
C ARG A 242 34.51 49.30 38.99
N LEU A 243 33.81 49.93 38.03
CA LEU A 243 32.62 49.50 37.25
C LEU A 243 31.26 49.48 37.96
#